data_AF-A0A7V9BL33-F1
#
_entry.id   AF-A0A7V9BL33-F1
#
_cell.length_a   1.000
_cell.length_b   1.000
_cell.length_c   1.000
_cell.angle_alpha   90.00
_cell.angle_beta   90.00
_cell.angle_gamma   90.00
#
_symmetry.space_group_name_H-M   'P 1'
#
loop_
_entity.id
_entity.type
_entity.pdbx_description
1 polymer ?
#
loop_
_entity_poly.entity_id
_entity_poly.type
_entity_poly.pdbx_seq_one_letter_code
_entity_poly.pdbx_strand_id
1 'polypeptide(L)' 'MYYYTKIHGTPPAEADFRRFFRVTPPVVHQMIKTLHAHGFIEREAGKARSITLCLTRAQLPDLE' A
#
# COMPACT_ATOMS: atom_id res chain seq x y z
N MET A 1 2.84 4.32 -1.37
CA MET A 1 2.15 3.78 -2.57
C MET A 1 2.36 4.64 -3.81
N TYR A 2 2.22 5.97 -3.71
CA TYR A 2 2.39 6.89 -4.83
C TYR A 2 3.72 6.71 -5.57
N TYR A 3 4.85 6.65 -4.85
CA TYR A 3 6.16 6.39 -5.46
C TYR A 3 6.25 4.99 -6.09
N TYR A 4 5.69 3.96 -5.45
CA TYR A 4 5.72 2.61 -6.01
C TYR A 4 4.92 2.52 -7.32
N THR A 5 3.69 3.04 -7.34
CA THR A 5 2.86 3.06 -8.56
C THR A 5 3.46 3.99 -9.62
N LYS A 6 4.10 5.11 -9.22
CA LYS A 6 4.80 6.02 -10.13
C LYS A 6 6.04 5.39 -10.77
N ILE A 7 6.75 4.54 -10.05
CA ILE A 7 7.97 3.86 -10.53
C ILE A 7 7.62 2.58 -11.30
N HIS A 8 6.64 1.80 -10.82
CA HIS A 8 6.33 0.46 -11.33
C HIS A 8 5.06 0.38 -12.18
N GLY A 9 4.28 1.47 -12.31
CA GLY A 9 3.05 1.52 -13.12
C GLY A 9 1.93 0.62 -12.64
N THR A 10 2.13 -0.13 -11.55
CA THR A 10 1.20 -1.12 -11.02
C THR A 10 1.06 -0.97 -9.51
N PRO A 11 -0.14 -1.19 -8.95
CA PRO A 11 -0.33 -1.25 -7.51
C PRO A 11 0.41 -2.46 -6.92
N PRO A 12 1.19 -2.29 -5.85
CA PRO A 12 1.89 -3.41 -5.22
C PRO A 12 0.91 -4.37 -4.55
N ALA A 13 1.32 -5.63 -4.49
CA ALA A 13 0.67 -6.66 -3.70
C ALA A 13 1.23 -6.70 -2.27
N GLU A 14 0.58 -7.44 -1.37
CA GLU A 14 1.09 -7.73 -0.02
C GLU A 14 2.54 -8.25 -0.04
N ALA A 15 2.87 -9.08 -1.04
CA ALA A 15 4.22 -9.61 -1.20
C ALA A 15 5.27 -8.53 -1.48
N ASP A 16 4.91 -7.48 -2.23
CA ASP A 16 5.79 -6.36 -2.53
C ASP A 16 6.05 -5.52 -1.26
N PHE A 17 5.01 -5.25 -0.48
CA PHE A 17 5.16 -4.61 0.84
C PHE A 17 6.05 -5.43 1.77
N ARG A 18 5.86 -6.74 1.78
CA ARG A 18 6.70 -7.66 2.56
C ARG A 18 8.16 -7.56 2.14
N ARG A 19 8.43 -7.52 0.83
CA ARG A 19 9.79 -7.45 0.28
C ARG A 19 10.44 -6.08 0.51
N PHE A 20 9.67 -5.00 0.39
CA PHE A 20 10.15 -3.63 0.57
C PHE A 20 10.43 -3.31 2.04
N PHE A 21 9.46 -3.54 2.92
CA PHE A 21 9.57 -3.24 4.36
C PHE A 21 10.22 -4.37 5.16
N ARG A 22 10.46 -5.55 4.55
CA ARG A 22 11.07 -6.73 5.20
C ARG A 22 10.32 -7.17 6.47
N VAL A 23 9.01 -6.97 6.51
CA VAL A 23 8.14 -7.35 7.63
C VAL A 23 7.51 -8.73 7.39
N THR A 24 6.84 -9.29 8.41
CA THR A 24 6.15 -10.58 8.28
C THR A 24 4.77 -10.43 7.62
N PRO A 25 4.22 -11.49 6.99
CA PRO A 25 2.89 -11.46 6.37
C PRO A 25 1.76 -10.89 7.27
N PRO A 26 1.62 -11.28 8.56
CA PRO A 26 0.56 -10.72 9.41
C PRO A 26 0.72 -9.22 9.66
N VAL A 27 1.95 -8.70 9.69
CA VAL A 27 2.22 -7.27 9.89
C VAL A 27 1.80 -6.48 8.66
N VAL A 28 2.14 -6.94 7.45
CA VAL A 28 1.67 -6.31 6.21
C VAL A 28 0.15 -6.30 6.15
N HIS A 29 -0.47 -7.43 6.50
CA HIS A 29 -1.92 -7.57 6.49
C HIS A 29 -2.59 -6.56 7.43
N GLN A 30 -2.08 -6.44 8.66
CA GLN A 30 -2.56 -5.45 9.63
C GLN A 30 -2.33 -4.03 9.14
N MET A 31 -1.14 -3.70 8.64
CA MET A 31 -0.83 -2.38 8.09
C MET A 31 -1.82 -1.99 6.99
N ILE A 32 -2.11 -2.90 6.05
CA ILE A 32 -3.09 -2.66 4.98
C ILE A 32 -4.50 -2.48 5.55
N LYS A 33 -4.91 -3.31 6.52
CA LYS A 33 -6.22 -3.15 7.18
C LYS A 33 -6.35 -1.81 7.89
N THR A 34 -5.31 -1.37 8.61
CA THR A 34 -5.28 -0.08 9.29
C THR A 34 -5.38 1.06 8.28
N LEU A 35 -4.54 1.06 7.25
CA LEU A 35 -4.58 2.09 6.19
C LEU A 35 -5.93 2.13 5.46
N HIS A 36 -6.56 0.97 5.25
CA HIS A 36 -7.89 0.88 4.66
C HIS A 36 -8.98 1.40 5.59
N ALA A 37 -8.92 1.07 6.87
CA ALA A 37 -9.84 1.56 7.88
C ALA A 37 -9.76 3.09 8.04
N HIS A 38 -8.57 3.67 7.85
CA HIS A 38 -8.39 5.12 7.83
C HIS A 38 -8.80 5.78 6.49
N GLY A 39 -9.21 5.02 5.48
CA GLY A 39 -9.57 5.55 4.16
C GLY A 39 -8.37 6.05 3.33
N PHE A 40 -7.15 5.69 3.73
CA PHE A 40 -5.93 6.09 3.03
C PHE A 40 -5.66 5.25 1.79
N ILE A 41 -6.10 3.99 1.82
CA ILE A 41 -6.02 3.06 0.70
C ILE A 41 -7.35 2.34 0.52
N GLU A 42 -7.67 1.98 -0.71
CA GLU A 42 -8.72 1.02 -1.02
C GLU A 42 -8.09 -0.32 -1.41
N ARG A 43 -8.79 -1.42 -1.13
CA ARG A 43 -8.38 -2.76 -1.55
C ARG A 43 -9.59 -3.64 -1.81
N GLU A 44 -9.43 -4.58 -2.73
CA GLU A 44 -10.41 -5.63 -2.97
C GLU A 44 -9.91 -6.92 -2.29
N ALA A 45 -10.66 -7.43 -1.30
CA ALA A 45 -10.28 -8.64 -0.58
C ALA A 45 -10.22 -9.85 -1.52
N GLY A 46 -9.14 -10.64 -1.43
CA GLY A 46 -8.95 -11.82 -2.29
C GLY A 46 -8.35 -11.55 -3.66
N LYS A 47 -8.13 -10.27 -4.02
CA LYS A 47 -7.52 -9.90 -5.30
C LYS A 47 -6.12 -9.33 -5.09
N ALA A 48 -5.13 -9.98 -5.68
CA ALA A 48 -3.77 -9.45 -5.71
C ALA A 48 -3.73 -8.15 -6.53
N ARG A 49 -2.88 -7.19 -6.13
CA ARG A 49 -2.68 -5.90 -6.84
C ARG A 49 -3.97 -5.05 -6.97
N SER A 50 -4.85 -5.10 -5.98
CA SER A 50 -6.07 -4.28 -5.91
C SER A 50 -5.91 -3.04 -5.03
N ILE A 51 -4.72 -2.77 -4.51
CA ILE A 51 -4.52 -1.71 -3.54
C ILE A 51 -4.35 -0.36 -4.24
N THR A 52 -5.31 0.52 -4.07
CA THR A 52 -5.33 1.88 -4.63
C THR A 52 -5.07 2.89 -3.53
N LEU A 53 -4.29 3.93 -3.82
CA LEU A 53 -4.06 5.02 -2.88
C LEU A 53 -5.14 6.08 -3.05
N CYS A 54 -5.87 6.38 -1.97
CA CYS A 54 -6.89 7.44 -1.93
C CYS A 54 -6.36 8.75 -1.31
N LEU A 55 -5.13 8.73 -0.79
CA LEU A 55 -4.48 9.93 -0.27
C LEU A 55 -4.10 10.91 -1.38
N THR A 56 -4.36 12.18 -1.12
CA THR A 56 -3.87 13.28 -1.95
C THR A 56 -2.37 13.53 -1.69
N ARG A 57 -1.65 14.06 -2.67
CA ARG A 57 -0.19 14.28 -2.55
C ARG A 57 0.18 15.21 -1.38
N ALA A 58 -0.72 16.10 -0.97
CA ALA A 58 -0.52 16.99 0.18
C ALA A 58 -0.49 16.26 1.53
N GLN A 59 -1.02 15.03 1.61
CA GLN A 59 -1.05 14.22 2.83
C GLN A 59 0.04 13.15 2.88
N LEU A 60 0.82 13.02 1.81
CA LEU A 60 1.95 12.10 1.78
C LEU A 60 3.19 12.82 2.32
N PRO A 61 3.90 12.23 3.29
CA PRO A 61 5.23 12.71 3.63
C PRO A 61 6.14 12.60 2.40
N ASP A 62 6.94 13.63 2.15
CA ASP A 62 7.96 13.59 1.10
C ASP A 62 9.03 12.56 1.48
N LEU A 63 9.61 11.90 0.48
CA LEU A 63 10.60 10.86 0.69
C LEU A 63 11.98 11.53 0.58
N GLU A 64 12.62 11.82 1.71
CA GLU A 64 14.03 12.26 1.75
C GLU A 64 15.00 11.18 1.23
#